data_AF-A0A7N0UMC9-F1
#
_entry.id   AF-A0A7N0UMC9-F1
#
_cell.length_a   1.000
_cell.length_b   1.000
_cell.length_c   1.000
_cell.angle_alpha   90.00
_cell.angle_beta   90.00
_cell.angle_gamma   90.00
#
_symmetry.space_group_name_H-M   'P 1'
#
loop_
_entity.id
_entity.type
_entity.pdbx_description
1 polymer ?
#
loop_
_entity_poly.entity_id
_entity_poly.type
_entity_poly.pdbx_seq_one_letter_code
_entity_poly.pdbx_strand_id
1 'polypeptide(L)'
;MGTSIFYGCSLENCLKQYIAAEEVEVYKCDRCWHIAALKYISATNGKEPNIDKIRYCSGQENCDCRFLPGLEVIPVPVSRAFKLLNIARTPEILCIQLLRATTNLFGDLIKLEELFFLFSADEHTNQEVMDKHTTEITACRDSRAESEIEQHRNEALAEVLQQAPRAPPIYRLVSVVEHMGKTGGGHYTVYRRMRSQVDEEETDSGNMASSDQWVLISDSDVHQVLESDVLAAQASILFYERVTVR
;
A
#
# COMPACT_ATOMS: atom_id res chain seq x y z
N MET A 1 -12.25 6.88 6.11
CA MET A 1 -11.81 7.02 7.51
C MET A 1 -10.65 6.07 7.69
N GLY A 2 -9.42 6.58 7.73
CA GLY A 2 -8.23 5.74 7.83
C GLY A 2 -8.29 4.91 9.10
N THR A 3 -8.21 3.59 8.95
CA THR A 3 -8.12 2.66 10.06
C THR A 3 -6.86 2.94 10.86
N SER A 4 -7.03 3.45 12.08
CA SER A 4 -5.94 3.74 13.02
C SER A 4 -5.14 2.47 13.31
N ILE A 5 -3.83 2.61 13.47
CA ILE A 5 -2.99 1.52 13.96
C ILE A 5 -3.47 1.15 15.37
N PHE A 6 -3.90 -0.09 15.57
CA PHE A 6 -4.42 -0.61 16.84
C PHE A 6 -3.30 -1.16 17.73
N TYR A 7 -3.48 -1.13 19.05
CA TYR A 7 -2.54 -1.72 20.02
C TYR A 7 -2.18 -3.17 19.65
N GLY A 8 -0.88 -3.50 19.57
CA GLY A 8 -0.39 -4.83 19.18
C GLY A 8 -0.36 -5.10 17.67
N CYS A 9 -0.47 -4.08 16.81
CA CYS A 9 -0.35 -4.22 15.36
C CYS A 9 1.10 -4.47 14.92
N SER A 10 1.35 -5.52 14.12
CA SER A 10 2.64 -5.79 13.48
C SER A 10 2.83 -4.96 12.20
N LEU A 11 4.07 -4.88 11.70
CA LEU A 11 4.36 -4.28 10.40
C LEU A 11 3.59 -4.98 9.26
N GLU A 12 3.51 -6.30 9.34
CA GLU A 12 2.74 -7.12 8.41
C GLU A 12 1.25 -6.72 8.40
N ASN A 13 0.64 -6.50 9.57
CA ASN A 13 -0.75 -6.06 9.65
C ASN A 13 -0.95 -4.68 9.00
N CYS A 14 -0.01 -3.75 9.20
CA CYS A 14 -0.06 -2.44 8.54
C CYS A 14 0.04 -2.54 7.03
N LEU A 15 0.93 -3.39 6.51
CA LEU A 15 1.08 -3.57 5.07
C LEU A 15 -0.15 -4.27 4.46
N LYS A 16 -0.71 -5.29 5.12
CA LYS A 16 -1.98 -5.92 4.71
C LYS A 16 -3.12 -4.91 4.64
N GLN A 17 -3.22 -4.04 5.64
CA GLN A 17 -4.21 -2.97 5.66
C GLN A 17 -3.97 -1.92 4.57
N TYR A 18 -2.70 -1.59 4.26
CA TYR A 18 -2.34 -0.63 3.22
C TYR A 18 -2.79 -1.08 1.81
N ILE A 19 -2.72 -2.38 1.53
CA ILE A 19 -3.12 -2.96 0.24
C ILE A 19 -4.55 -3.52 0.24
N ALA A 20 -5.29 -3.44 1.34
CA ALA A 20 -6.65 -3.95 1.41
C ALA A 20 -7.58 -3.17 0.47
N ALA A 21 -8.54 -3.87 -0.14
CA ALA A 21 -9.58 -3.20 -0.95
C ALA A 21 -10.45 -2.33 -0.04
N GLU A 22 -10.55 -1.04 -0.36
CA GLU A 22 -11.47 -0.10 0.30
C GLU A 22 -12.67 0.18 -0.60
N GLU A 23 -13.82 0.36 0.03
CA GLU A 23 -15.03 0.75 -0.68
C GLU A 23 -15.14 2.28 -0.79
N VAL A 24 -15.46 2.75 -1.98
CA VAL A 24 -15.69 4.16 -2.30
C VAL A 24 -17.17 4.33 -2.65
N GLU A 25 -17.93 4.91 -1.72
CA GLU A 25 -19.39 5.05 -1.83
C GLU A 25 -19.85 6.07 -2.87
N VAL A 26 -19.06 7.12 -3.09
CA VAL A 26 -19.42 8.26 -3.96
C VAL A 26 -18.56 8.25 -5.23
N TYR A 27 -18.53 7.11 -5.91
CA TYR A 27 -17.81 6.97 -7.17
C TYR A 27 -18.67 7.42 -8.36
N LYS A 28 -18.08 8.25 -9.23
CA LYS A 28 -18.74 8.78 -10.43
C LYS A 28 -18.35 7.93 -11.65
N CYS A 29 -19.14 6.90 -11.93
CA CYS A 29 -18.89 6.02 -13.06
C CYS A 29 -19.31 6.65 -14.40
N ASP A 30 -18.38 6.73 -15.36
CA ASP A 30 -18.63 7.25 -16.71
C ASP A 30 -19.66 6.41 -17.47
N ARG A 31 -19.58 5.09 -17.33
CA ARG A 31 -20.54 4.16 -17.94
C ARG A 31 -21.95 4.32 -17.38
N CYS A 32 -22.09 4.44 -16.05
CA CYS A 32 -23.38 4.72 -15.41
C CYS A 32 -23.96 6.05 -15.90
N TRP A 33 -23.09 7.05 -16.07
CA TRP A 33 -23.48 8.34 -16.64
C TRP A 33 -23.95 8.21 -18.10
N HIS A 34 -23.24 7.49 -18.98
CA HIS A 34 -23.71 7.26 -20.36
C HIS A 34 -25.09 6.59 -20.42
N ILE A 35 -25.34 5.59 -19.56
CA ILE A 35 -26.65 4.93 -19.49
C ILE A 35 -27.75 5.93 -19.09
N ALA A 36 -27.47 6.79 -18.11
CA ALA A 36 -28.40 7.84 -17.70
C ALA A 36 -28.63 8.88 -18.82
N ALA A 37 -27.56 9.30 -19.49
CA ALA A 37 -27.62 10.24 -20.61
C ALA A 37 -28.44 9.71 -21.79
N LEU A 38 -28.23 8.45 -22.19
CA LEU A 38 -29.01 7.83 -23.26
C LEU A 38 -30.50 7.71 -22.92
N LYS A 39 -30.83 7.41 -21.65
CA LYS A 39 -32.24 7.41 -21.18
C LYS A 39 -32.85 8.80 -21.24
N TYR A 40 -32.11 9.83 -20.83
CA TYR A 40 -32.56 11.22 -20.88
C TYR A 40 -32.82 11.69 -22.32
N ILE A 41 -31.86 11.50 -23.22
CA ILE A 41 -31.99 11.88 -24.64
C ILE A 41 -33.18 11.18 -25.31
N SER A 42 -33.40 9.91 -24.97
CA SER A 42 -34.53 9.14 -25.48
C SER A 42 -35.87 9.69 -24.99
N ALA A 43 -35.92 10.23 -23.76
CA ALA A 43 -37.11 10.85 -23.19
C ALA A 43 -37.38 12.28 -23.71
N THR A 44 -36.34 13.01 -24.13
CA THR A 44 -36.45 14.41 -24.61
C THR A 44 -36.63 14.55 -26.13
N ASN A 45 -36.95 13.46 -26.83
CA ASN A 45 -37.22 13.44 -28.28
C ASN A 45 -36.02 13.85 -29.17
N GLY A 46 -34.80 13.45 -28.79
CA GLY A 46 -33.68 13.28 -29.74
C GLY A 46 -33.13 14.55 -30.41
N LYS A 47 -33.38 15.74 -29.85
CA LYS A 47 -32.86 17.01 -30.40
C LYS A 47 -31.36 17.23 -30.18
N GLU A 48 -30.68 16.30 -29.50
CA GLU A 48 -29.26 16.45 -29.20
C GLU A 48 -28.38 15.71 -30.22
N PRO A 49 -27.47 16.41 -30.93
CA PRO A 49 -26.58 15.83 -31.95
C PRO A 49 -25.51 14.89 -31.36
N ASN A 50 -25.50 14.71 -30.04
CA ASN A 50 -24.43 14.09 -29.28
C ASN A 50 -24.71 12.60 -28.94
N ILE A 51 -25.85 12.05 -29.38
CA ILE A 51 -26.27 10.68 -29.04
C ILE A 51 -25.31 9.61 -29.55
N ASP A 52 -24.80 9.76 -30.77
CA ASP A 52 -23.91 8.77 -31.38
C ASP A 52 -22.55 8.77 -30.69
N LYS A 53 -22.04 9.96 -30.30
CA LYS A 53 -20.78 10.06 -29.54
C LYS A 53 -20.87 9.32 -28.21
N ILE A 54 -22.01 9.37 -27.54
CA ILE A 54 -22.23 8.64 -26.27
C ILE A 54 -22.40 7.14 -26.51
N ARG A 55 -23.15 6.74 -27.56
CA ARG A 55 -23.39 5.33 -27.90
C ARG A 55 -22.13 4.58 -28.27
N TYR A 56 -21.24 5.23 -29.01
CA TYR A 56 -19.99 4.63 -29.48
C TYR A 56 -18.79 5.00 -28.61
N CYS A 57 -19.00 5.67 -27.48
CA CYS A 57 -17.93 5.96 -26.54
C CYS A 57 -17.39 4.65 -25.95
N SER A 58 -16.09 4.43 -26.07
CA SER A 58 -15.40 3.26 -25.51
C SER A 58 -15.40 3.24 -23.98
N GLY A 59 -15.85 4.32 -23.32
CA GLY A 59 -16.05 4.36 -21.87
C GLY A 59 -14.78 4.17 -21.06
N GLN A 60 -13.61 4.47 -21.65
CA GLN A 60 -12.37 4.54 -20.89
C GLN A 60 -12.49 5.63 -19.83
N GLU A 61 -11.76 5.50 -18.72
CA GLU A 61 -11.90 6.28 -17.46
C GLU A 61 -11.73 7.82 -17.60
N ASN A 62 -11.62 8.34 -18.83
CA ASN A 62 -11.31 9.74 -19.10
C ASN A 62 -12.06 10.27 -20.33
N CYS A 63 -13.31 9.85 -20.54
CA CYS A 63 -14.09 10.35 -21.68
C CYS A 63 -14.74 11.71 -21.37
N ASP A 64 -14.69 12.65 -22.32
CA ASP A 64 -15.27 13.99 -22.14
C ASP A 64 -16.78 14.06 -22.40
N CYS A 65 -17.47 12.93 -22.45
CA CYS A 65 -18.88 12.89 -22.83
C CYS A 65 -19.77 13.65 -21.84
N ARG A 66 -19.35 13.79 -20.58
CA ARG A 66 -20.04 14.60 -19.56
C ARG A 66 -20.10 16.09 -19.87
N PHE A 67 -19.14 16.59 -20.65
CA PHE A 67 -19.03 18.01 -21.00
C PHE A 67 -19.73 18.34 -22.32
N LEU A 68 -20.53 17.41 -22.85
CA LEU A 68 -21.26 17.64 -24.09
C LEU A 68 -22.39 18.66 -23.89
N PRO A 69 -22.53 19.64 -24.80
CA PRO A 69 -23.57 20.65 -24.71
C PRO A 69 -24.96 20.03 -24.66
N GLY A 70 -25.83 20.53 -23.77
CA GLY A 70 -27.20 20.05 -23.57
C GLY A 70 -27.35 19.04 -22.42
N LEU A 71 -26.26 18.40 -21.99
CA LEU A 71 -26.29 17.33 -20.99
C LEU A 71 -25.86 17.76 -19.58
N GLU A 72 -25.63 19.06 -19.37
CA GLU A 72 -25.24 19.65 -18.08
C GLU A 72 -26.30 19.46 -16.97
N VAL A 73 -27.55 19.21 -17.36
CA VAL A 73 -28.70 19.03 -16.46
C VAL A 73 -28.74 17.62 -15.85
N ILE A 74 -28.00 16.65 -16.40
CA ILE A 74 -28.09 15.26 -15.96
C ILE A 74 -27.28 15.06 -14.67
N PRO A 75 -27.92 14.72 -13.54
CA PRO A 75 -27.20 14.43 -12.31
C PRO A 75 -26.33 13.19 -12.53
N VAL A 76 -25.08 13.26 -12.09
CA VAL A 76 -24.16 12.12 -12.18
C VAL A 76 -24.65 11.03 -11.23
N PRO A 77 -24.99 9.82 -11.72
CA PRO A 77 -25.35 8.72 -10.84
C PRO A 77 -24.15 8.40 -9.97
N VAL A 78 -24.34 8.45 -8.65
CA VAL A 78 -23.36 7.94 -7.70
C VAL A 78 -23.43 6.42 -7.68
N SER A 79 -22.27 5.80 -7.68
CA SER A 79 -22.09 4.35 -7.66
C SER A 79 -21.08 3.99 -6.58
N ARG A 80 -21.10 2.73 -6.15
CA ARG A 80 -20.08 2.16 -5.26
C ARG A 80 -18.96 1.59 -6.13
N ALA A 81 -17.71 1.77 -5.71
CA ALA A 81 -16.55 1.16 -6.34
C ALA A 81 -15.59 0.62 -5.30
N PHE A 82 -14.75 -0.34 -5.67
CA PHE A 82 -13.65 -0.79 -4.82
C PHE A 82 -12.34 -0.20 -5.34
N LYS A 83 -11.54 0.35 -4.44
CA LYS A 83 -10.20 0.86 -4.71
C LYS A 83 -9.19 -0.04 -4.00
N LEU A 84 -8.16 -0.45 -4.73
CA LEU A 84 -7.09 -1.30 -4.25
C LEU A 84 -5.75 -0.61 -4.55
N LEU A 85 -4.81 -0.68 -3.62
CA LEU A 85 -3.43 -0.27 -3.84
C LEU A 85 -2.56 -1.51 -4.02
N ASN A 86 -1.60 -1.44 -4.95
CA ASN A 86 -0.63 -2.52 -5.16
C ASN A 86 0.78 -1.94 -5.35
N ILE A 87 1.78 -2.67 -4.86
CA ILE A 87 3.20 -2.35 -5.04
C ILE A 87 3.65 -2.99 -6.35
N ALA A 88 3.50 -2.23 -7.45
CA ALA A 88 3.79 -2.74 -8.79
C ALA A 88 5.29 -3.02 -9.04
N ARG A 89 6.18 -2.33 -8.33
CA ARG A 89 7.63 -2.48 -8.46
C ARG A 89 8.28 -2.48 -7.09
N THR A 90 9.29 -3.32 -6.93
CA THR A 90 10.00 -3.50 -5.68
C THR A 90 11.35 -2.79 -5.70
N PRO A 91 11.52 -1.70 -4.92
CA PRO A 91 12.74 -0.91 -4.94
C PRO A 91 13.93 -1.66 -4.35
N GLU A 92 15.15 -1.18 -4.61
CA GLU A 92 16.35 -1.73 -3.93
C GLU A 92 16.39 -1.33 -2.45
N ILE A 93 15.91 -0.13 -2.14
CA ILE A 93 15.73 0.35 -0.77
C ILE A 93 14.25 0.65 -0.55
N LEU A 94 13.65 -0.04 0.42
CA LEU A 94 12.27 0.15 0.84
C LEU A 94 12.25 1.03 2.10
N CYS A 95 11.59 2.18 2.01
CA CYS A 95 11.35 3.09 3.12
C CYS A 95 9.88 2.99 3.54
N ILE A 96 9.64 2.64 4.80
CA ILE A 96 8.28 2.54 5.37
C ILE A 96 8.15 3.57 6.48
N GLN A 97 7.21 4.51 6.30
CA GLN A 97 6.83 5.45 7.35
C GLN A 97 5.61 4.94 8.10
N LEU A 98 5.77 4.70 9.40
CA LEU A 98 4.66 4.36 10.29
C LEU A 98 3.99 5.66 10.75
N LEU A 99 2.70 5.80 10.44
CA LEU A 99 1.92 6.98 10.80
C LEU A 99 1.61 6.98 12.30
N ARG A 100 2.54 7.50 13.11
CA ARG A 100 2.45 7.58 14.58
C ARG A 100 1.67 8.77 15.11
N ALA A 101 0.88 9.44 14.28
CA ALA A 101 0.02 10.52 14.72
C ALA A 101 -1.37 10.37 14.12
N THR A 102 -2.40 10.62 14.93
CA THR A 102 -3.80 10.62 14.50
C THR A 102 -4.53 11.82 15.06
N THR A 103 -5.67 12.14 14.48
CA THR A 103 -6.55 13.20 14.96
C THR A 103 -7.67 12.59 15.78
N ASN A 104 -7.88 13.09 16.99
CA ASN A 104 -8.99 12.64 17.83
C ASN A 104 -10.32 13.26 17.39
N LEU A 105 -11.42 12.89 18.07
CA LEU A 105 -12.76 13.43 17.79
C LEU A 105 -12.89 14.95 18.00
N PHE A 106 -11.95 15.56 18.75
CA PHE A 106 -11.91 16.99 19.02
C PHE A 106 -11.03 17.77 18.03
N GLY A 107 -10.35 17.09 17.11
CA GLY A 107 -9.43 17.72 16.15
C GLY A 107 -7.98 17.84 16.65
N ASP A 108 -7.67 17.37 17.85
CA ASP A 108 -6.30 17.42 18.37
C ASP A 108 -5.44 16.30 17.80
N LEU A 109 -4.16 16.61 17.57
CA LEU A 109 -3.18 15.65 17.08
C LEU A 109 -2.59 14.85 18.25
N ILE A 110 -2.77 13.53 18.24
CA ILE A 110 -2.30 12.60 19.28
C ILE A 110 -1.21 11.68 18.72
N LYS A 111 -0.12 11.47 19.47
CA LYS A 111 0.93 10.51 19.14
C LYS A 111 0.54 9.09 19.57
N LEU A 112 0.84 8.10 18.74
CA LEU A 112 0.66 6.68 19.03
C LEU A 112 1.95 6.09 19.63
N GLU A 113 2.04 6.05 20.96
CA GLU A 113 3.25 5.65 21.71
C GLU A 113 3.27 4.17 22.12
N GLU A 114 2.12 3.53 22.35
CA GLU A 114 2.06 2.18 22.95
C GLU A 114 2.13 1.02 21.95
N LEU A 115 2.60 1.29 20.74
CA LEU A 115 2.74 0.29 19.69
C LEU A 115 4.14 -0.32 19.76
N PHE A 116 4.27 -1.40 20.55
CA PHE A 116 5.34 -2.37 20.36
C PHE A 116 5.15 -3.00 18.98
N PHE A 117 5.79 -2.42 17.99
CA PHE A 117 5.81 -2.96 16.65
C PHE A 117 6.77 -4.14 16.65
N LEU A 118 6.24 -5.34 16.59
CA LEU A 118 7.04 -6.50 16.20
C LEU A 118 7.34 -6.35 14.71
N PHE A 119 8.55 -5.94 14.39
CA PHE A 119 9.14 -6.09 13.06
C PHE A 119 10.25 -7.12 13.15
N SER A 120 10.42 -7.95 12.13
CA SER A 120 11.50 -8.93 12.10
C SER A 120 12.79 -8.26 11.62
N ALA A 121 13.90 -8.63 12.25
CA ALA A 121 15.22 -8.36 11.72
C ALA A 121 15.58 -9.27 10.53
N ASP A 122 14.80 -10.35 10.35
CA ASP A 122 15.10 -11.49 9.49
C ASP A 122 14.20 -11.60 8.25
N GLU A 123 14.80 -12.19 7.23
CA GLU A 123 14.49 -12.26 5.79
C GLU A 123 13.09 -12.79 5.40
N HIS A 124 12.35 -13.44 6.30
CA HIS A 124 11.14 -14.20 5.94
C HIS A 124 9.79 -13.48 6.09
N THR A 125 9.68 -12.42 6.90
CA THR A 125 8.37 -11.83 7.23
C THR A 125 7.78 -10.94 6.12
N ASN A 126 8.61 -10.49 5.18
CA ASN A 126 8.16 -9.73 3.99
C ASN A 126 7.63 -10.64 2.85
N GLN A 127 7.86 -11.95 2.95
CA GLN A 127 7.46 -12.93 1.94
C GLN A 127 5.93 -13.07 1.88
N GLU A 128 5.27 -13.24 3.03
CA GLU A 128 3.83 -13.54 3.09
C GLU A 128 2.92 -12.36 2.74
N VAL A 129 3.35 -11.13 3.02
CA VAL A 129 2.59 -9.90 2.73
C VAL A 129 2.55 -9.61 1.23
N MET A 130 3.65 -9.88 0.55
CA MET A 130 3.77 -9.67 -0.90
C MET A 130 3.20 -10.86 -1.71
N ASP A 131 3.22 -12.09 -1.15
CA ASP A 131 2.70 -13.30 -1.81
C ASP A 131 1.18 -13.46 -1.73
N LYS A 132 0.51 -13.06 -0.63
CA LYS A 132 -0.87 -13.52 -0.37
C LYS A 132 -2.00 -12.80 -1.10
N HIS A 133 -1.84 -11.52 -1.48
CA HIS A 133 -2.99 -10.76 -2.03
C HIS A 133 -3.13 -10.72 -3.56
N THR A 134 -2.23 -11.41 -4.27
CA THR A 134 -2.47 -11.79 -5.67
C THR A 134 -3.57 -12.85 -5.78
N THR A 135 -3.84 -13.63 -4.72
CA THR A 135 -4.74 -14.81 -4.76
C THR A 135 -6.12 -14.57 -4.11
N GLU A 136 -6.26 -13.56 -3.24
CA GLU A 136 -7.53 -13.30 -2.51
C GLU A 136 -8.46 -12.24 -3.16
N ILE A 137 -8.19 -11.83 -4.40
CA ILE A 137 -9.13 -11.01 -5.19
C ILE A 137 -10.44 -11.77 -5.48
N THR A 138 -10.45 -13.10 -5.29
CA THR A 138 -11.56 -13.99 -5.66
C THR A 138 -12.74 -14.04 -4.65
N ALA A 139 -12.67 -13.33 -3.52
CA ALA A 139 -13.64 -13.53 -2.42
C ALA A 139 -14.71 -12.44 -2.23
N CYS A 140 -14.68 -11.32 -2.98
CA CYS A 140 -15.84 -10.40 -3.01
C CYS A 140 -16.88 -10.90 -4.03
N ARG A 141 -17.43 -12.09 -3.74
CA ARG A 141 -18.54 -12.69 -4.48
C ARG A 141 -19.84 -12.07 -3.98
N ASP A 142 -20.28 -11.01 -4.63
CA ASP A 142 -21.67 -10.57 -4.45
C ASP A 142 -22.56 -11.40 -5.38
N SER A 143 -23.42 -12.21 -4.77
CA SER A 143 -24.31 -13.14 -5.44
C SER A 143 -25.44 -12.38 -6.15
N ARG A 144 -25.31 -12.12 -7.46
CA ARG A 144 -26.45 -12.07 -8.40
C ARG A 144 -26.06 -11.93 -9.88
N ALA A 145 -26.46 -12.95 -10.63
CA ALA A 145 -26.76 -13.02 -12.08
C ALA A 145 -25.64 -12.65 -13.09
N GLU A 146 -25.21 -13.73 -13.75
CA GLU A 146 -24.26 -13.88 -14.85
C GLU A 146 -24.43 -12.89 -16.02
N SER A 147 -23.31 -12.37 -16.55
CA SER A 147 -23.22 -11.87 -17.93
C SER A 147 -21.78 -12.00 -18.47
N GLU A 148 -21.66 -12.14 -19.78
CA GLU A 148 -20.41 -12.33 -20.57
C GLU A 148 -19.31 -11.26 -20.35
N ILE A 149 -19.66 -10.16 -19.67
CA ILE A 149 -18.75 -9.08 -19.27
C ILE A 149 -17.88 -9.50 -18.07
N GLU A 150 -18.38 -10.37 -17.19
CA GLU A 150 -17.63 -10.94 -16.07
C GLU A 150 -16.48 -11.83 -16.57
N GLN A 151 -16.69 -12.53 -17.68
CA GLN A 151 -15.73 -13.47 -18.26
C GLN A 151 -14.52 -12.77 -18.87
N HIS A 152 -14.72 -11.69 -19.64
CA HIS A 152 -13.62 -10.86 -20.17
C HIS A 152 -12.83 -10.15 -19.07
N ARG A 153 -13.49 -9.73 -17.98
CA ARG A 153 -12.81 -9.13 -16.82
C ARG A 153 -11.96 -10.15 -16.07
N ASN A 154 -12.45 -11.37 -15.94
CA ASN A 154 -11.72 -12.48 -15.33
C ASN A 154 -10.53 -12.93 -16.18
N GLU A 155 -10.63 -12.85 -17.52
CA GLU A 155 -9.52 -13.13 -18.44
C GLU A 155 -8.45 -12.02 -18.38
N ALA A 156 -8.83 -10.74 -18.36
CA ALA A 156 -7.89 -9.63 -18.20
C ALA A 156 -7.21 -9.61 -16.82
N LEU A 157 -7.94 -9.96 -15.75
CA LEU A 157 -7.36 -10.16 -14.42
C LEU A 157 -6.47 -11.42 -14.40
N ALA A 158 -6.88 -12.51 -15.04
CA ALA A 158 -6.06 -13.71 -15.16
C ALA A 158 -4.78 -13.45 -15.97
N GLU A 159 -4.78 -12.61 -17.00
CA GLU A 159 -3.57 -12.19 -17.73
C GLU A 159 -2.62 -11.33 -16.86
N VAL A 160 -3.17 -10.44 -16.02
CA VAL A 160 -2.38 -9.68 -15.03
C VAL A 160 -1.80 -10.61 -13.95
N LEU A 161 -2.52 -11.68 -13.59
CA LEU A 161 -2.12 -12.68 -12.59
C LEU A 161 -1.23 -13.80 -13.17
N GLN A 162 -1.21 -14.02 -14.49
CA GLN A 162 -0.43 -15.04 -15.20
C GLN A 162 1.06 -14.69 -15.35
N GLN A 163 1.48 -13.48 -14.98
CA GLN A 163 2.88 -13.22 -14.68
C GLN A 163 3.19 -13.82 -13.31
N ALA A 164 3.37 -15.15 -13.29
CA ALA A 164 3.77 -15.90 -12.11
C ALA A 164 4.92 -15.16 -11.40
N PRO A 165 4.80 -14.87 -10.09
CA PRO A 165 5.78 -14.04 -9.41
C PRO A 165 7.13 -14.75 -9.47
N ARG A 166 8.15 -14.03 -9.96
CA ARG A 166 9.51 -14.23 -9.47
C ARG A 166 9.39 -14.23 -7.95
N ALA A 167 10.01 -15.20 -7.27
CA ALA A 167 9.99 -15.28 -5.81
C ALA A 167 10.11 -13.87 -5.21
N PRO A 168 9.22 -13.47 -4.29
CA PRO A 168 9.22 -12.13 -3.72
C PRO A 168 10.61 -11.70 -3.31
N PRO A 169 10.95 -10.41 -3.51
CA PRO A 169 12.21 -9.89 -3.05
C PRO A 169 12.28 -9.99 -1.54
N ILE A 170 13.37 -10.56 -1.08
CA ILE A 170 13.72 -10.58 0.34
C ILE A 170 14.30 -9.21 0.68
N TYR A 171 13.90 -8.67 1.83
CA TYR A 171 14.36 -7.39 2.35
C TYR A 171 14.97 -7.58 3.72
N ARG A 172 16.09 -6.91 3.96
CA ARG A 172 16.82 -6.91 5.23
C ARG A 172 16.71 -5.53 5.87
N LEU A 173 16.38 -5.49 7.16
CA LEU A 173 16.32 -4.24 7.90
C LEU A 173 17.72 -3.67 8.06
N VAL A 174 17.91 -2.42 7.65
CA VAL A 174 19.21 -1.73 7.74
C VAL A 174 19.17 -0.52 8.66
N SER A 175 18.00 0.07 8.91
CA SER A 175 17.86 1.20 9.82
C SER A 175 16.45 1.32 10.41
N VAL A 176 16.38 1.76 11.65
CA VAL A 176 15.15 2.15 12.36
C VAL A 176 15.31 3.57 12.86
N VAL A 177 14.37 4.45 12.51
CA VAL A 177 14.29 5.80 13.05
C VAL A 177 13.20 5.84 14.09
N GLU A 178 13.52 6.28 15.29
CA GLU A 178 12.59 6.43 16.41
C GLU A 178 12.34 7.91 16.68
N HIS A 179 11.08 8.28 16.92
CA HIS A 179 10.70 9.64 17.31
C HIS A 179 10.27 9.65 18.77
N MET A 180 11.07 10.33 19.60
CA MET A 180 10.81 10.54 21.02
C MET A 180 10.16 11.91 21.23
N GLY A 181 9.12 12.03 22.04
CA GLY A 181 8.40 13.30 22.26
C GLY A 181 6.98 13.31 21.70
N LYS A 182 6.37 14.47 21.56
CA LYS A 182 4.92 14.63 21.29
C LYS A 182 4.64 15.03 19.83
N THR A 183 3.37 15.08 19.49
CA THR A 183 2.92 15.74 18.27
C THR A 183 3.32 17.22 18.27
N GLY A 184 4.03 17.65 17.23
CA GLY A 184 4.53 19.02 17.09
C GLY A 184 5.93 19.29 17.64
N GLY A 185 6.58 18.32 18.30
CA GLY A 185 7.97 18.48 18.74
C GLY A 185 8.53 17.25 19.44
N GLY A 186 9.80 16.95 19.18
CA GLY A 186 10.48 15.80 19.72
C GLY A 186 11.93 15.69 19.24
N HIS A 187 12.50 14.52 19.46
CA HIS A 187 13.87 14.16 19.11
C HIS A 187 13.87 12.88 18.27
N TYR A 188 14.74 12.83 17.28
CA TYR A 188 14.89 11.65 16.43
C TYR A 188 16.20 10.95 16.73
N THR A 189 16.11 9.65 16.95
CA THR A 189 17.27 8.77 17.09
C THR A 189 17.25 7.71 15.99
N VAL A 190 18.42 7.18 15.65
CA VAL A 190 18.56 6.22 14.56
C VAL A 190 19.32 4.99 15.05
N TYR A 191 18.69 3.84 14.92
CA TYR A 191 19.37 2.56 14.97
C TYR A 191 19.84 2.19 13.57
N ARG A 192 21.12 1.82 13.44
CA ARG A 192 21.74 1.49 12.15
C ARG A 192 22.47 0.16 12.24
N ARG A 193 22.23 -0.71 11.25
CA ARG A 193 22.97 -1.95 11.08
C ARG A 193 24.31 -1.65 10.43
N MET A 194 25.39 -2.11 11.05
CA MET A 194 26.75 -2.03 10.56
C MET A 194 27.11 -3.32 9.84
N ARG A 195 27.68 -3.20 8.65
CA ARG A 195 28.22 -4.35 7.92
C ARG A 195 29.53 -4.75 8.59
N SER A 196 29.68 -6.04 8.92
CA SER A 196 30.96 -6.57 9.38
C SER A 196 31.98 -6.40 8.24
N GLN A 197 33.01 -5.60 8.44
CA GLN A 197 34.19 -5.60 7.57
C GLN A 197 34.96 -6.88 7.88
N VAL A 198 34.69 -7.94 7.11
CA VAL A 198 35.65 -9.03 7.02
C VAL A 198 36.66 -8.56 5.97
N ASP A 199 37.78 -8.00 6.44
CA ASP A 199 38.94 -7.79 5.58
C ASP A 199 39.30 -9.15 4.95
N GLU A 200 39.61 -9.14 3.66
CA GLU A 200 40.01 -10.29 2.85
C GLU A 200 41.39 -10.82 3.26
N GLU A 201 41.59 -11.16 4.54
CA GLU A 201 42.80 -11.85 5.00
C GLU A 201 42.43 -13.23 5.55
N GLU A 202 42.76 -14.22 4.73
CA GLU A 202 42.63 -15.66 4.95
C GLU A 202 43.13 -16.07 6.34
N THR A 203 42.23 -16.50 7.23
CA THR A 203 42.58 -17.52 8.24
C THR A 203 41.47 -18.53 8.39
N ASP A 204 41.79 -19.74 7.93
CA ASP A 204 41.05 -20.99 8.11
C ASP A 204 40.88 -21.29 9.62
N SER A 205 39.70 -21.03 10.18
CA SER A 205 39.22 -21.59 11.45
C SER A 205 37.73 -21.26 11.70
N GLY A 206 36.86 -22.18 11.30
CA GLY A 206 35.59 -22.53 11.98
C GLY A 206 34.67 -21.43 12.52
N ASN A 207 33.63 -21.12 11.74
CA ASN A 207 32.25 -20.93 12.21
C ASN A 207 32.01 -19.81 13.26
N MET A 208 32.29 -18.55 12.91
CA MET A 208 31.65 -17.39 13.53
C MET A 208 30.69 -16.78 12.53
N ALA A 209 29.38 -16.99 12.73
CA ALA A 209 28.36 -16.22 12.05
C ALA A 209 28.70 -14.73 12.24
N SER A 210 28.88 -14.00 11.15
CA SER A 210 29.08 -12.56 11.18
C SER A 210 27.86 -11.92 11.85
N SER A 211 27.91 -11.73 13.17
CA SER A 211 26.83 -11.06 13.89
C SER A 211 26.80 -9.62 13.43
N ASP A 212 25.75 -9.27 12.70
CA ASP A 212 25.47 -7.90 12.32
C ASP A 212 25.49 -7.04 13.59
N GLN A 213 26.35 -6.02 13.62
CA GLN A 213 26.45 -5.11 14.76
C GLN A 213 25.45 -3.97 14.58
N TRP A 214 24.80 -3.55 15.66
CA TRP A 214 23.88 -2.43 15.65
C TRP A 214 24.43 -1.27 16.48
N VAL A 215 24.20 -0.06 15.98
CA VAL A 215 24.52 1.18 16.70
C VAL A 215 23.28 2.07 16.83
N LEU A 216 23.13 2.71 17.97
CA LEU A 216 22.19 3.80 18.22
C LEU A 216 22.95 5.13 18.05
N ILE A 217 22.37 6.02 17.24
CA ILE A 217 22.91 7.33 16.92
C ILE A 217 21.89 8.38 17.40
N SER A 218 22.34 9.26 18.27
CA SER A 218 21.60 10.42 18.76
C SER A 218 22.48 11.66 18.62
N ASP A 219 22.26 12.45 17.57
CA ASP A 219 23.09 13.59 17.21
C ASP A 219 24.59 13.23 17.09
N SER A 220 25.39 13.62 18.08
CA SER A 220 26.84 13.36 18.12
C SER A 220 27.20 12.08 18.90
N ASP A 221 26.24 11.48 19.60
CA ASP A 221 26.45 10.32 20.46
C ASP A 221 26.16 9.03 19.69
N VAL A 222 27.12 8.10 19.71
CA VAL A 222 27.03 6.81 19.03
C VAL A 222 27.36 5.69 20.02
N HIS A 223 26.44 4.74 20.16
CA HIS A 223 26.58 3.62 21.09
C HIS A 223 26.24 2.30 20.41
N GLN A 224 27.01 1.26 20.71
CA GLN A 224 26.64 -0.10 20.30
C GLN A 224 25.42 -0.57 21.10
N VAL A 225 24.49 -1.23 20.42
CA VAL A 225 23.24 -1.73 21.02
C VAL A 225 22.95 -3.15 20.55
N LEU A 226 22.10 -3.86 21.30
CA LEU A 226 21.68 -5.20 20.91
C LEU A 226 20.56 -5.11 19.88
N GLU A 227 20.47 -6.12 19.02
CA GLU A 227 19.35 -6.23 18.07
C GLU A 227 17.99 -6.29 18.77
N SER A 228 17.90 -6.87 19.96
CA SER A 228 16.69 -6.84 20.78
C SER A 228 16.23 -5.43 21.13
N ASP A 229 17.18 -4.51 21.37
CA ASP A 229 16.86 -3.11 21.69
C ASP A 229 16.34 -2.39 20.44
N VAL A 230 16.95 -2.70 19.29
CA VAL A 230 16.49 -2.20 17.98
C VAL A 230 15.05 -2.66 17.72
N LEU A 231 14.76 -3.95 17.89
CA LEU A 231 13.43 -4.54 17.64
C LEU A 231 12.37 -4.05 18.64
N ALA A 232 12.79 -3.59 19.82
CA ALA A 232 11.91 -2.99 20.82
C ALA A 232 11.64 -1.50 20.57
N ALA A 233 12.37 -0.84 19.68
CA ALA A 233 12.24 0.58 19.41
C ALA A 233 10.86 0.95 18.85
N GLN A 234 10.37 2.15 19.19
CA GLN A 234 9.14 2.70 18.65
C GLN A 234 9.36 3.29 17.25
N ALA A 235 9.63 2.38 16.30
CA ALA A 235 9.95 2.70 14.91
C ALA A 235 8.93 3.66 14.29
N SER A 236 9.41 4.80 13.79
CA SER A 236 8.64 5.79 13.03
C SER A 236 8.93 5.70 11.54
N ILE A 237 10.19 5.43 11.18
CA ILE A 237 10.61 5.16 9.80
C ILE A 237 11.50 3.92 9.81
N LEU A 238 11.26 3.01 8.88
CA LEU A 238 12.03 1.79 8.71
C LEU A 238 12.67 1.80 7.32
N PHE A 239 13.96 1.46 7.26
CA PHE A 239 14.68 1.29 6.01
C PHE A 239 15.09 -0.17 5.84
N TYR A 240 14.70 -0.73 4.72
CA TYR A 240 15.07 -2.07 4.30
C TYR A 240 15.86 -2.03 2.99
N GLU A 241 16.84 -2.92 2.86
CA GLU A 241 17.61 -3.15 1.64
C GLU A 241 17.23 -4.50 1.04
N ARG A 242 17.04 -4.55 -0.27
CA ARG A 242 16.73 -5.79 -0.99
C ARG A 242 17.95 -6.70 -0.99
N VAL A 243 17.79 -7.90 -0.47
CA VAL A 243 18.82 -8.95 -0.51
C VAL A 243 18.86 -9.51 -1.92
N THR A 244 20.03 -9.47 -2.55
CA THR A 244 20.26 -10.17 -3.81
C THR A 244 20.72 -11.59 -3.47
N VAL A 245 19.92 -12.59 -3.83
CA VAL A 245 20.39 -13.97 -3.86
C VAL A 245 21.37 -14.05 -5.02
N ARG A 246 22.68 -14.17 -4.73
CA ARG A 246 23.71 -14.51 -5.72
C ARG A 246 23.79 -16.01 -5.87
#